data_AF-A0A1I3MXE4-F1
#
_entry.id   AF-A0A1I3MXE4-F1
#
_cell.length_a   1.000
_cell.length_b   1.000
_cell.length_c   1.000
_cell.angle_alpha   90.00
_cell.angle_beta   90.00
_cell.angle_gamma   90.00
#
_symmetry.space_group_name_H-M   'P 1'
#
loop_
_entity.id
_entity.type
_entity.pdbx_description
1 polymer ?
#
loop_
_entity_poly.entity_id
_entity_poly.type
_entity_poly.pdbx_seq_one_letter_code
_entity_poly.pdbx_strand_id
1 'polypeptide(L)'
;MNRGRQRENIFRDAQDYKAFTDLLKSTSEMFRVNVAAYCLMSNHYHILVQSSEGNLARAMRHLGGVYTQWFNRRYGLDGQLFKGRYKAILVGEDEYLQGLIRYIHHNPLKAGLTKSLSEYPWSSHLGYLRRGDAWKWLHTETLLSQFSDDPTKARAEYRRFMARDEDEEIERIFSLKKLPAILGNSDFVQTIKDRFFEAKLSPEVPESRQLAPVTIEAIKKAVCEVHGVTENVLTSSVRGITNDPRDISIYLSRILKGDSLKQIGEHFKIEKYSTVASAIARVKRKVDTDKKVAERIENIVKMIDKSQKKTCPLFLDSRQYSLTRLYCRASRLHNSYYYRL
;
A
#
# COMPACT_ATOMS: atom_id res chain seq x y z
N MET A 1 0.45 -6.61 -10.39
CA MET A 1 0.11 -7.78 -9.59
C MET A 1 -1.36 -7.86 -9.29
N ASN A 2 -2.22 -7.44 -10.23
CA ASN A 2 -3.65 -7.72 -10.13
C ASN A 2 -4.16 -8.26 -11.46
N ARG A 3 -5.21 -9.07 -11.39
CA ARG A 3 -5.74 -9.86 -12.50
C ARG A 3 -7.26 -9.85 -12.45
N GLY A 4 -7.92 -9.99 -13.60
CA GLY A 4 -9.37 -10.13 -13.70
C GLY A 4 -9.92 -11.25 -12.80
N ARG A 5 -11.10 -11.05 -12.20
CA ARG A 5 -11.70 -11.96 -11.19
C ARG A 5 -11.84 -13.41 -11.65
N GLN A 6 -11.96 -13.64 -12.96
CA GLN A 6 -12.03 -14.97 -13.57
C GLN A 6 -10.99 -15.18 -14.68
N ARG A 7 -9.83 -14.50 -14.58
CA ARG A 7 -8.87 -14.35 -15.69
C ARG A 7 -9.48 -13.68 -16.93
N GLU A 8 -10.62 -13.02 -16.77
CA GLU A 8 -11.25 -12.23 -17.81
C GLU A 8 -10.34 -11.11 -18.29
N ASN A 9 -10.55 -10.69 -19.53
CA ASN A 9 -9.82 -9.56 -20.10
C ASN A 9 -10.26 -8.27 -19.39
N ILE A 10 -9.29 -7.66 -18.70
CA ILE A 10 -9.42 -6.35 -18.07
C ILE A 10 -9.04 -5.22 -19.03
N PHE A 11 -8.41 -5.55 -20.16
CA PHE A 11 -8.22 -4.70 -21.32
C PHE A 11 -8.73 -5.45 -22.55
N ARG A 12 -9.83 -4.98 -23.12
CA ARG A 12 -10.51 -5.58 -24.29
C ARG A 12 -10.10 -4.91 -25.59
N ASP A 13 -9.83 -3.61 -25.53
CA ASP A 13 -9.39 -2.81 -26.68
C ASP A 13 -8.34 -1.75 -26.28
N ALA A 14 -7.81 -1.04 -27.27
CA ALA A 14 -6.78 -0.01 -27.08
C ALA A 14 -7.22 1.15 -26.15
N GLN A 15 -8.51 1.46 -26.05
CA GLN A 15 -9.01 2.53 -25.20
C GLN A 15 -8.92 2.12 -23.72
N ASP A 16 -9.13 0.85 -23.41
CA ASP A 16 -8.95 0.32 -22.05
C ASP A 16 -7.50 0.45 -21.58
N TYR A 17 -6.55 0.04 -22.41
CA TYR A 17 -5.13 0.18 -22.10
C TYR A 17 -4.74 1.65 -21.90
N LYS A 18 -5.18 2.53 -22.81
CA LYS A 18 -4.91 3.96 -22.71
C LYS A 18 -5.50 4.57 -21.43
N ALA A 19 -6.76 4.27 -21.12
CA ALA A 19 -7.41 4.77 -19.91
C ALA A 19 -6.68 4.32 -18.64
N PHE A 20 -6.21 3.08 -18.60
CA PHE A 20 -5.41 2.58 -17.49
C PHE A 20 -4.05 3.27 -17.38
N THR A 21 -3.33 3.44 -18.50
CA THR A 21 -2.03 4.13 -18.49
C THR A 21 -2.17 5.59 -18.07
N ASP A 22 -3.17 6.31 -18.57
CA ASP A 22 -3.45 7.70 -18.18
C ASP A 22 -3.78 7.79 -16.67
N LEU A 23 -4.60 6.88 -16.16
CA LEU A 23 -4.92 6.80 -14.73
C LEU A 23 -3.71 6.40 -13.89
N LEU A 24 -2.84 5.52 -14.37
CA LEU A 24 -1.59 5.14 -13.69
C LEU A 24 -0.68 6.35 -13.57
N LYS A 25 -0.54 7.15 -14.63
CA LYS A 25 0.21 8.41 -14.62
C LYS A 25 -0.37 9.40 -13.61
N SER A 26 -1.69 9.67 -13.64
CA SER A 26 -2.30 10.60 -12.69
C SER A 26 -2.22 10.10 -11.24
N THR A 27 -2.28 8.78 -11.04
CA THR A 27 -2.10 8.14 -9.71
C THR A 27 -0.65 8.31 -9.23
N SER A 28 0.33 8.11 -10.10
CA SER A 28 1.76 8.34 -9.83
C SER A 28 1.98 9.76 -9.29
N GLU A 29 1.44 10.77 -9.99
CA GLU A 29 1.56 12.18 -9.61
C GLU A 29 0.80 12.49 -8.31
N MET A 30 -0.45 12.04 -8.19
CA MET A 30 -1.32 12.31 -7.03
C MET A 30 -0.75 11.72 -5.72
N PHE A 31 -0.19 10.52 -5.80
CA PHE A 31 0.34 9.81 -4.64
C PHE A 31 1.86 9.85 -4.58
N ARG A 32 2.56 10.60 -5.43
CA ARG A 32 4.03 10.67 -5.43
C ARG A 32 4.69 9.28 -5.39
N VAL A 33 4.13 8.34 -6.15
CA VAL A 33 4.66 6.98 -6.29
C VAL A 33 5.40 6.94 -7.62
N ASN A 34 6.70 6.72 -7.57
CA ASN A 34 7.53 6.66 -8.77
C ASN A 34 7.24 5.37 -9.54
N VAL A 35 6.64 5.46 -10.73
CA VAL A 35 6.45 4.30 -11.61
C VAL A 35 7.71 4.10 -12.43
N ALA A 36 8.44 3.02 -12.15
CA ALA A 36 9.71 2.71 -12.81
C ALA A 36 9.47 1.91 -14.09
N ALA A 37 8.65 0.85 -14.01
CA ALA A 37 8.29 0.04 -15.17
C ALA A 37 6.83 -0.43 -15.13
N TYR A 38 6.25 -0.73 -16.29
CA TYR A 38 4.96 -1.42 -16.36
C TYR A 38 4.83 -2.29 -17.62
N CYS A 39 3.97 -3.29 -17.55
CA CYS A 39 3.49 -4.05 -18.68
C CYS A 39 2.03 -4.47 -18.44
N LEU A 40 1.14 -4.06 -19.35
CA LEU A 40 -0.28 -4.37 -19.31
C LEU A 40 -0.54 -5.59 -20.22
N MET A 41 -1.12 -6.65 -19.68
CA MET A 41 -1.53 -7.86 -20.38
C MET A 41 -3.05 -7.91 -20.43
N SER A 42 -3.66 -8.55 -21.42
CA SER A 42 -5.13 -8.57 -21.59
C SER A 42 -5.93 -8.82 -20.31
N ASN A 43 -5.48 -9.73 -19.44
CA ASN A 43 -6.17 -10.10 -18.20
C ASN A 43 -5.45 -9.69 -16.89
N HIS A 44 -4.27 -9.09 -16.93
CA HIS A 44 -3.52 -8.67 -15.73
C HIS A 44 -2.48 -7.60 -16.05
N TYR A 45 -1.86 -7.00 -15.04
CA TYR A 45 -0.76 -6.05 -15.24
C TYR A 45 0.39 -6.32 -14.27
N HIS A 46 1.59 -5.95 -14.71
CA HIS A 46 2.82 -5.90 -13.90
C HIS A 46 3.28 -4.45 -13.83
N ILE A 47 3.62 -3.98 -12.64
CA ILE A 47 4.12 -2.61 -12.44
C ILE A 47 5.30 -2.69 -11.47
N LEU A 48 6.37 -1.97 -11.73
CA LEU A 48 7.45 -1.74 -10.78
C LEU A 48 7.32 -0.30 -10.28
N VAL A 49 7.15 -0.15 -8.98
CA VAL A 49 6.99 1.16 -8.35
C VAL A 49 7.99 1.35 -7.23
N GLN A 50 8.45 2.58 -7.04
CA GLN A 50 9.22 2.99 -5.90
C GLN A 50 8.37 3.96 -5.06
N SER A 51 8.27 3.69 -3.76
CA SER A 51 7.41 4.46 -2.85
C SER A 51 8.16 4.79 -1.57
N SER A 52 8.43 6.08 -1.34
CA SER A 52 9.11 6.60 -0.14
C SER A 52 8.16 6.90 1.03
N GLU A 53 6.87 7.12 0.77
CA GLU A 53 5.88 7.60 1.76
C GLU A 53 4.96 6.50 2.33
N GLY A 54 5.14 5.23 1.95
CA GLY A 54 4.29 4.13 2.40
C GLY A 54 2.83 4.22 1.93
N ASN A 55 2.58 5.01 0.90
CA ASN A 55 1.26 5.34 0.39
C ASN A 55 0.80 4.44 -0.77
N LEU A 56 1.59 3.42 -1.10
CA LEU A 56 1.35 2.45 -2.17
C LEU A 56 -0.05 1.80 -2.11
N ALA A 57 -0.52 1.43 -0.92
CA ALA A 57 -1.86 0.86 -0.76
C ALA A 57 -2.98 1.83 -1.17
N ARG A 58 -2.80 3.13 -0.89
CA ARG A 58 -3.77 4.18 -1.28
C ARG A 58 -3.74 4.38 -2.79
N ALA A 59 -2.54 4.48 -3.37
CA ALA A 59 -2.35 4.60 -4.81
C ALA A 59 -3.02 3.43 -5.56
N MET A 60 -2.77 2.19 -5.15
CA MET A 60 -3.33 1.00 -5.81
C MET A 60 -4.84 0.85 -5.59
N ARG A 61 -5.38 1.30 -4.44
CA ARG A 61 -6.82 1.35 -4.21
C ARG A 61 -7.48 2.37 -5.15
N HIS A 62 -6.87 3.54 -5.32
CA HIS A 62 -7.36 4.57 -6.22
C HIS A 62 -7.33 4.06 -7.68
N LEU A 63 -6.18 3.59 -8.15
CA LEU A 63 -5.99 3.04 -9.49
C LEU A 63 -7.00 1.93 -9.80
N GLY A 64 -7.08 0.91 -8.94
CA GLY A 64 -7.99 -0.22 -9.16
C GLY A 64 -9.46 0.17 -9.08
N GLY A 65 -9.82 1.05 -8.15
CA GLY A 65 -11.20 1.51 -7.94
C GLY A 65 -11.72 2.37 -9.09
N VAL A 66 -10.97 3.40 -9.47
CA VAL A 66 -11.35 4.32 -10.56
C VAL A 66 -11.38 3.57 -11.89
N TYR A 67 -10.41 2.69 -12.16
CA TYR A 67 -10.42 1.90 -13.39
C TYR A 67 -11.61 0.94 -13.46
N THR A 68 -11.93 0.25 -12.37
CA THR A 68 -13.10 -0.66 -12.31
C THR A 68 -14.38 0.10 -12.61
N GLN A 69 -14.58 1.29 -12.03
CA GLN A 69 -15.76 2.11 -12.28
C GLN A 69 -15.85 2.56 -13.75
N TRP A 70 -14.73 3.02 -14.32
CA TRP A 70 -14.66 3.42 -15.72
C TRP A 70 -14.97 2.25 -16.66
N PHE A 71 -14.35 1.09 -16.43
CA PHE A 71 -14.53 -0.14 -17.22
C PHE A 71 -15.99 -0.62 -17.16
N ASN A 72 -16.56 -0.69 -15.96
CA ASN A 72 -17.93 -1.10 -15.76
C ASN A 72 -18.92 -0.16 -16.47
N ARG A 73 -18.71 1.16 -16.37
CA ARG A 73 -19.53 2.14 -17.10
C ARG A 73 -19.43 1.95 -18.61
N ARG A 74 -18.22 1.75 -19.14
CA ARG A 74 -17.97 1.56 -20.58
C ARG A 74 -18.67 0.33 -21.14
N TYR A 75 -18.64 -0.78 -20.40
CA TYR A 75 -19.15 -2.06 -20.86
C TYR A 75 -20.54 -2.43 -20.32
N GLY A 76 -21.22 -1.52 -19.61
CA GLY A 76 -22.53 -1.78 -19.00
C GLY A 76 -22.51 -2.90 -17.96
N LEU A 77 -21.41 -3.05 -17.22
CA LEU A 77 -21.20 -4.09 -16.23
C LEU A 77 -21.32 -3.54 -14.80
N ASP A 78 -21.38 -4.44 -13.84
CA ASP A 78 -21.33 -4.12 -12.42
C ASP A 78 -20.37 -5.06 -11.64
N GLY A 79 -20.16 -4.71 -10.37
CA GLY A 79 -19.34 -5.49 -9.45
C GLY A 79 -17.82 -5.34 -9.63
N GLN A 80 -17.08 -6.31 -9.10
CA GLN A 80 -15.61 -6.28 -9.05
C GLN A 80 -14.99 -6.70 -10.39
N LEU A 81 -14.06 -5.91 -10.95
CA LEU A 81 -13.29 -6.32 -12.13
C LEU A 81 -12.10 -7.23 -11.75
N PHE A 82 -11.41 -6.88 -10.67
CA PHE A 82 -10.21 -7.58 -10.23
C PHE A 82 -10.52 -8.70 -9.23
N LYS A 83 -9.69 -9.75 -9.20
CA LYS A 83 -9.83 -10.91 -8.30
C LYS A 83 -9.70 -10.57 -6.80
N GLY A 84 -9.23 -9.37 -6.49
CA GLY A 84 -9.14 -8.87 -5.13
C GLY A 84 -7.96 -7.93 -4.97
N ARG A 85 -7.27 -8.09 -3.84
CA ARG A 85 -6.14 -7.24 -3.44
C ARG A 85 -4.94 -7.52 -4.34
N TYR A 86 -4.20 -6.48 -4.68
CA TYR A 86 -2.95 -6.63 -5.43
C TYR A 86 -1.94 -7.43 -4.60
N LYS A 87 -1.08 -8.17 -5.30
CA LYS A 87 0.14 -8.74 -4.72
C LYS A 87 1.26 -7.72 -4.87
N ALA A 88 2.14 -7.62 -3.88
CA ALA A 88 3.36 -6.83 -3.95
C ALA A 88 4.54 -7.69 -3.51
N ILE A 89 5.71 -7.46 -4.08
CA ILE A 89 6.96 -8.07 -3.64
C ILE A 89 7.92 -6.91 -3.41
N LEU A 90 8.53 -6.85 -2.22
CA LEU A 90 9.58 -5.89 -1.94
C LEU A 90 10.84 -6.30 -2.69
N VAL A 91 11.49 -5.39 -3.41
CA VAL A 91 12.64 -5.68 -4.27
C VAL A 91 13.83 -4.84 -3.81
N GLY A 92 14.98 -5.47 -3.66
CA GLY A 92 16.27 -4.81 -3.42
C GLY A 92 16.71 -3.98 -4.63
N GLU A 93 17.63 -3.03 -4.42
CA GLU A 93 18.20 -2.20 -5.50
C GLU A 93 19.41 -2.85 -6.19
N ASP A 94 19.49 -4.17 -6.16
CA ASP A 94 20.60 -4.99 -6.67
C ASP A 94 20.28 -5.59 -8.05
N GLU A 95 21.05 -6.59 -8.49
CA GLU A 95 20.89 -7.28 -9.77
C GLU A 95 19.46 -7.83 -10.00
N TYR A 96 18.73 -8.15 -8.92
CA TYR A 96 17.33 -8.58 -9.01
C TYR A 96 16.43 -7.50 -9.59
N LEU A 97 16.75 -6.20 -9.40
CA LEU A 97 15.97 -5.11 -9.95
C LEU A 97 16.10 -5.04 -11.47
N GLN A 98 17.31 -5.26 -12.01
CA GLN A 98 17.53 -5.32 -13.46
C GLN A 98 16.81 -6.53 -14.07
N GLY A 99 17.02 -7.71 -13.48
CA GLY A 99 16.35 -8.95 -13.91
C GLY A 99 14.83 -8.80 -13.90
N LEU A 100 14.29 -8.12 -12.89
CA LEU A 100 12.87 -7.84 -12.79
C LEU A 100 12.33 -6.93 -13.90
N ILE A 101 13.07 -5.88 -14.29
CA ILE A 101 12.65 -5.01 -15.39
C ILE A 101 12.59 -5.81 -16.69
N ARG A 102 13.58 -6.67 -16.94
CA ARG A 102 13.56 -7.58 -18.10
C ARG A 102 12.34 -8.46 -18.09
N TYR A 103 12.11 -9.14 -16.96
CA TYR A 103 10.94 -9.99 -16.77
C TYR A 103 9.65 -9.22 -17.07
N ILE A 104 9.45 -8.02 -16.51
CA ILE A 104 8.26 -7.20 -16.73
C ILE A 104 8.07 -6.88 -18.22
N HIS A 105 9.13 -6.44 -18.91
CA HIS A 105 9.05 -6.07 -20.32
C HIS A 105 8.93 -7.28 -21.26
N HIS A 106 9.51 -8.43 -20.92
CA HIS A 106 9.44 -9.66 -21.71
C HIS A 106 8.10 -10.41 -21.59
N ASN A 107 7.25 -10.07 -20.63
CA ASN A 107 5.93 -10.72 -20.45
C ASN A 107 5.10 -10.85 -21.76
N PRO A 108 4.99 -9.82 -22.62
CA PRO A 108 4.28 -9.92 -23.90
C PRO A 108 4.94 -10.88 -24.90
N LEU A 109 6.28 -10.95 -24.95
CA LEU A 109 7.00 -11.92 -25.79
C LEU A 109 6.68 -13.34 -25.34
N LYS A 110 6.83 -13.59 -24.04
CA LYS A 110 6.56 -14.90 -23.42
C LYS A 110 5.14 -15.38 -23.61
N ALA A 111 4.19 -14.45 -23.57
CA ALA A 111 2.78 -14.76 -23.80
C ALA A 111 2.43 -14.91 -25.30
N GLY A 112 3.40 -14.75 -26.21
CA GLY A 112 3.18 -14.79 -27.66
C GLY A 112 2.33 -13.63 -28.20
N LEU A 113 2.21 -12.52 -27.44
CA LEU A 113 1.41 -11.35 -27.85
C LEU A 113 2.13 -10.45 -28.85
N THR A 114 3.45 -10.56 -28.92
CA THR A 114 4.29 -9.77 -29.83
C THR A 114 5.50 -10.59 -30.26
N LYS A 115 6.09 -10.27 -31.42
CA LYS A 115 7.37 -10.84 -31.87
C LYS A 115 8.56 -10.00 -31.43
N SER A 116 8.34 -8.72 -31.15
CA SER A 116 9.35 -7.78 -30.68
C SER A 116 8.82 -6.92 -29.54
N LEU A 117 9.67 -6.63 -28.54
CA LEU A 117 9.33 -5.72 -27.44
C LEU A 117 8.95 -4.31 -27.93
N SER A 118 9.54 -3.89 -29.05
CA SER A 118 9.28 -2.56 -29.63
C SER A 118 7.92 -2.45 -30.30
N GLU A 119 7.27 -3.57 -30.60
CA GLU A 119 5.95 -3.63 -31.24
C GLU A 119 4.79 -3.63 -30.23
N TYR A 120 5.08 -3.82 -28.93
CA TYR A 120 4.04 -3.90 -27.89
C TYR A 120 3.89 -2.55 -27.16
N PRO A 121 2.88 -1.72 -27.50
CA PRO A 121 2.77 -0.35 -26.99
C PRO A 121 2.33 -0.29 -25.53
N TRP A 122 1.79 -1.37 -24.98
CA TRP A 122 1.21 -1.41 -23.63
C TRP A 122 2.23 -1.80 -22.55
N SER A 123 3.50 -1.46 -22.78
CA SER A 123 4.59 -1.59 -21.80
C SER A 123 5.39 -0.29 -21.73
N SER A 124 6.14 -0.12 -20.65
CA SER A 124 7.04 1.02 -20.51
C SER A 124 8.36 0.86 -21.27
N HIS A 125 8.59 -0.26 -21.96
CA HIS A 125 9.86 -0.56 -22.65
C HIS A 125 10.27 0.56 -23.62
N LEU A 126 9.32 1.12 -24.38
CA LEU A 126 9.58 2.23 -25.29
C LEU A 126 10.09 3.49 -24.58
N GLY A 127 9.68 3.72 -23.33
CA GLY A 127 10.17 4.83 -22.50
C GLY A 127 11.63 4.69 -22.09
N TYR A 128 12.17 3.46 -22.06
CA TYR A 128 13.61 3.24 -21.85
C TYR A 128 14.40 3.45 -23.13
N LEU A 129 13.82 3.15 -24.30
CA LEU A 129 14.50 3.29 -25.58
C LEU A 129 14.48 4.71 -26.14
N ARG A 130 13.40 5.47 -25.88
CA ARG A 130 13.13 6.77 -26.52
C ARG A 130 13.13 7.89 -25.48
N ARG A 131 13.56 9.08 -25.90
CA ARG A 131 13.34 10.32 -25.14
C ARG A 131 12.06 10.98 -25.64
N GLY A 132 11.31 11.63 -24.74
CA GLY A 132 10.14 12.41 -25.12
C GLY A 132 9.24 12.74 -23.93
N ASP A 133 8.44 13.79 -24.08
CA ASP A 133 7.54 14.29 -23.02
C ASP A 133 6.52 13.25 -22.56
N ALA A 134 6.11 12.36 -23.46
CA ALA A 134 5.20 11.25 -23.16
C ALA A 134 5.73 10.30 -22.07
N TRP A 135 7.05 10.25 -21.86
CA TRP A 135 7.70 9.31 -20.95
C TRP A 135 8.26 9.96 -19.68
N LYS A 136 8.22 11.29 -19.55
CA LYS A 136 8.79 12.03 -18.40
C LYS A 136 8.20 11.67 -17.04
N TRP A 137 7.01 11.07 -17.00
CA TRP A 137 6.37 10.62 -15.78
C TRP A 137 6.88 9.26 -15.29
N LEU A 138 7.62 8.53 -16.13
CA LEU A 138 8.29 7.29 -15.75
C LEU A 138 9.63 7.60 -15.10
N HIS A 139 9.87 6.99 -13.97
CA HIS A 139 11.10 7.13 -13.21
C HIS A 139 12.15 6.12 -13.72
N THR A 140 12.62 6.36 -14.94
CA THR A 140 13.57 5.47 -15.64
C THR A 140 15.02 5.76 -15.30
N GLU A 141 15.32 6.95 -14.79
CA GLU A 141 16.65 7.51 -14.62
C GLU A 141 17.48 6.66 -13.66
N THR A 142 16.95 6.37 -12.48
CA THR A 142 17.63 5.56 -11.46
C THR A 142 17.92 4.14 -11.92
N LEU A 143 17.10 3.60 -12.83
CA LEU A 143 17.30 2.26 -13.37
C LEU A 143 18.28 2.27 -14.55
N LEU A 144 18.22 3.30 -15.39
CA LEU A 144 19.17 3.49 -16.48
C LEU A 144 20.58 3.78 -15.95
N SER A 145 20.71 4.51 -14.83
CA SER A 145 22.01 4.81 -14.22
C SER A 145 22.76 3.56 -13.74
N GLN A 146 22.06 2.45 -13.48
CA GLN A 146 22.72 1.17 -13.15
C GLN A 146 23.47 0.55 -14.33
N PHE A 147 23.18 0.98 -15.56
CA PHE A 147 23.88 0.51 -16.74
C PHE A 147 25.06 1.42 -17.12
N SER A 148 24.92 2.73 -16.92
CA SER A 148 25.97 3.72 -17.13
C SER A 148 25.56 5.10 -16.59
N ASP A 149 26.51 5.90 -16.12
CA ASP A 149 26.28 7.30 -15.77
C ASP A 149 25.96 8.18 -16.98
N ASP A 150 26.40 7.80 -18.19
CA ASP A 150 26.07 8.49 -19.43
C ASP A 150 24.68 8.03 -19.94
N PRO A 151 23.67 8.91 -20.02
CA PRO A 151 22.31 8.54 -20.40
C PRO A 151 22.18 7.95 -21.81
N THR A 152 23.14 8.19 -22.70
CA THR A 152 23.16 7.63 -24.06
C THR A 152 23.71 6.21 -24.04
N LYS A 153 24.84 6.01 -23.35
CA LYS A 153 25.43 4.67 -23.15
C LYS A 153 24.50 3.77 -22.34
N ALA A 154 23.89 4.30 -21.27
CA ALA A 154 22.92 3.58 -20.44
C ALA A 154 21.79 2.94 -21.27
N ARG A 155 21.25 3.68 -22.25
CA ARG A 155 20.20 3.15 -23.15
C ARG A 155 20.71 2.10 -24.13
N ALA A 156 21.95 2.27 -24.61
CA ALA A 156 22.58 1.26 -25.47
C ALA A 156 22.83 -0.04 -24.71
N GLU A 157 23.34 0.04 -23.48
CA GLU A 157 23.54 -1.12 -22.61
C GLU A 157 22.21 -1.75 -22.19
N TYR A 158 21.20 -0.94 -21.83
CA TYR A 158 19.85 -1.44 -21.58
C TYR A 158 19.29 -2.23 -22.77
N ARG A 159 19.51 -1.75 -24.01
CA ARG A 159 19.07 -2.48 -25.21
C ARG A 159 19.78 -3.83 -25.35
N ARG A 160 21.10 -3.88 -25.10
CA ARG A 160 21.87 -5.14 -25.12
C ARG A 160 21.40 -6.08 -24.01
N PHE A 161 21.15 -5.55 -22.82
CA PHE A 161 20.61 -6.28 -21.70
C PHE A 161 19.24 -6.92 -22.03
N MET A 162 18.34 -6.18 -22.68
CA MET A 162 17.03 -6.69 -23.10
C MET A 162 17.08 -7.75 -24.20
N ALA A 163 18.20 -7.83 -24.95
CA ALA A 163 18.41 -8.81 -26.01
C ALA A 163 19.01 -10.14 -25.50
N ARG A 164 19.46 -10.20 -24.24
CA ARG A 164 19.95 -11.43 -23.61
C ARG A 164 18.79 -12.26 -23.08
N ASP A 165 19.02 -13.58 -22.98
CA ASP A 165 18.06 -14.52 -22.39
C ASP A 165 17.73 -14.18 -20.94
N GLU A 166 16.52 -14.54 -20.50
CA GLU A 166 16.07 -14.27 -19.15
C GLU A 166 16.91 -14.98 -18.09
N ASP A 167 16.92 -14.38 -16.91
CA ASP A 167 17.59 -14.93 -15.75
C ASP A 167 16.78 -16.13 -15.21
N GLU A 168 17.38 -17.33 -15.26
CA GLU A 168 16.75 -18.57 -14.80
C GLU A 168 16.29 -18.51 -13.35
N GLU A 169 16.99 -17.75 -12.50
CA GLU A 169 16.61 -17.57 -11.10
C GLU A 169 15.32 -16.76 -10.98
N ILE A 170 15.25 -15.62 -11.69
CA ILE A 170 14.07 -14.76 -11.74
C ILE A 170 12.86 -15.53 -12.28
N GLU A 171 13.05 -16.28 -13.37
CA GLU A 171 12.00 -17.12 -13.94
C GLU A 171 11.50 -18.16 -12.94
N ARG A 172 12.42 -18.87 -12.28
CA ARG A 172 12.10 -19.88 -11.27
C ARG A 172 11.28 -19.26 -10.15
N ILE A 173 11.69 -18.11 -9.62
CA ILE A 173 10.97 -17.40 -8.55
C ILE A 173 9.55 -17.04 -8.99
N PHE A 174 9.37 -16.50 -10.19
CA PHE A 174 8.06 -16.10 -10.68
C PHE A 174 7.15 -17.26 -11.12
N SER A 175 7.72 -18.45 -11.33
CA SER A 175 6.97 -19.69 -11.58
C SER A 175 6.34 -20.29 -10.32
N LEU A 176 6.79 -19.87 -9.12
CA LEU A 176 6.33 -20.44 -7.85
C LEU A 176 4.83 -20.18 -7.61
N LYS A 177 4.13 -21.19 -7.08
CA LYS A 177 2.74 -21.05 -6.62
C LYS A 177 2.59 -19.97 -5.54
N LYS A 178 3.58 -19.85 -4.66
CA LYS A 178 3.67 -18.84 -3.61
C LYS A 178 4.92 -18.01 -3.86
N LEU A 179 4.71 -16.77 -4.31
CA LEU A 179 5.78 -15.82 -4.51
C LEU A 179 6.36 -15.38 -3.15
N PRO A 180 7.67 -15.12 -3.08
CA PRO A 180 8.28 -14.59 -1.87
C PRO A 180 7.77 -13.18 -1.59
N ALA A 181 7.84 -12.75 -0.33
CA ALA A 181 7.47 -11.39 0.04
C ALA A 181 8.57 -10.35 -0.24
N ILE A 182 9.82 -10.82 -0.27
CA ILE A 182 11.03 -10.01 -0.45
C ILE A 182 11.88 -10.72 -1.51
N LEU A 183 12.43 -9.95 -2.44
CA LEU A 183 13.36 -10.37 -3.47
C LEU A 183 14.60 -9.48 -3.40
N GLY A 184 15.79 -10.06 -3.39
CA GLY A 184 17.06 -9.36 -3.23
C GLY A 184 18.11 -10.30 -2.66
N ASN A 185 19.35 -9.82 -2.59
CA ASN A 185 20.48 -10.54 -2.04
C ASN A 185 20.28 -10.91 -0.56
N SER A 186 21.11 -11.83 -0.05
CA SER A 186 21.03 -12.33 1.33
C SER A 186 21.06 -11.20 2.35
N ASP A 187 21.92 -10.21 2.14
CA ASP A 187 22.16 -9.11 3.07
C ASP A 187 20.94 -8.18 3.14
N PHE A 188 20.32 -7.89 1.99
CA PHE A 188 19.08 -7.14 1.90
C PHE A 188 17.94 -7.88 2.58
N VAL A 189 17.77 -9.17 2.27
CA VAL A 189 16.72 -9.99 2.88
C VAL A 189 16.89 -10.06 4.39
N GLN A 190 18.11 -10.24 4.88
CA GLN A 190 18.41 -10.29 6.30
C GLN A 190 18.17 -8.93 6.96
N THR A 191 18.63 -7.84 6.35
CA THR A 191 18.38 -6.47 6.83
C THR A 191 16.89 -6.18 6.97
N ILE A 192 16.07 -6.60 6.00
CA ILE A 192 14.61 -6.44 6.09
C ILE A 192 14.02 -7.36 7.16
N LYS A 193 14.51 -8.60 7.29
CA LYS A 193 14.06 -9.52 8.33
C LYS A 193 14.34 -8.97 9.72
N ASP A 194 15.57 -8.59 10.03
CA ASP A 194 15.94 -8.12 11.36
C ASP A 194 15.18 -6.84 11.71
N ARG A 195 15.03 -5.95 10.73
CA ARG A 195 14.36 -4.67 10.93
C ARG A 195 12.84 -4.76 11.10
N PHE A 196 12.19 -5.75 10.49
CA PHE A 196 10.72 -5.80 10.42
C PHE A 196 10.09 -7.09 10.96
N PHE A 197 10.85 -8.16 11.21
CA PHE A 197 10.33 -9.47 11.64
C PHE A 197 10.53 -9.78 13.13
N GLU A 198 11.40 -9.08 13.88
CA GLU A 198 11.56 -9.32 15.33
C GLU A 198 10.30 -8.95 16.16
N ALA A 199 9.34 -8.21 15.60
CA ALA A 199 8.12 -7.78 16.31
C ALA A 199 6.93 -8.76 16.20
N LYS A 200 7.15 -10.08 16.30
CA LYS A 200 6.07 -11.08 16.20
C LYS A 200 5.36 -11.31 17.56
N LEU A 201 4.61 -10.31 18.03
CA LEU A 201 3.77 -10.41 19.24
C LEU A 201 2.36 -10.93 18.91
N SER A 202 2.19 -12.25 19.06
CA SER A 202 0.93 -13.03 19.06
C SER A 202 0.21 -13.28 17.70
N PRO A 203 -0.29 -14.51 17.45
CA PRO A 203 -1.05 -14.87 16.23
C PRO A 203 -2.39 -14.13 16.05
N GLU A 204 -2.93 -13.54 17.11
CA GLU A 204 -4.29 -12.97 17.12
C GLU A 204 -4.33 -11.44 16.93
N VAL A 205 -3.17 -10.79 16.86
CA VAL A 205 -3.06 -9.34 16.71
C VAL A 205 -2.69 -8.99 15.27
N PRO A 206 -3.54 -8.25 14.52
CA PRO A 206 -3.16 -7.79 13.18
C PRO A 206 -1.96 -6.84 13.24
N GLU A 207 -0.82 -7.24 12.63
CA GLU A 207 0.58 -6.71 12.58
C GLU A 207 0.81 -5.22 12.24
N SER A 208 -0.22 -4.40 12.35
CA SER A 208 -0.36 -3.15 11.64
C SER A 208 -0.55 -1.94 12.55
N ARG A 209 -0.26 -2.16 13.82
CA ARG A 209 -0.75 -1.39 14.96
C ARG A 209 0.37 -0.75 15.78
N GLN A 210 1.63 -1.07 15.46
CA GLN A 210 2.82 -0.45 16.04
C GLN A 210 3.70 0.16 14.94
N LEU A 211 3.57 1.44 14.64
CA LEU A 211 4.64 2.22 13.94
C LEU A 211 4.83 3.65 14.50
N ALA A 212 4.07 3.99 15.53
CA ALA A 212 4.44 4.85 16.64
C ALA A 212 3.52 4.35 17.76
N PRO A 213 4.02 3.79 18.88
CA PRO A 213 3.10 3.29 19.89
C PRO A 213 2.42 4.51 20.50
N VAL A 214 1.25 4.86 19.96
CA VAL A 214 0.28 5.67 20.67
C VAL A 214 0.00 4.87 21.94
N THR A 215 0.53 5.33 23.06
CA THR A 215 0.37 4.64 24.34
C THR A 215 -1.08 4.80 24.79
N ILE A 216 -1.58 3.85 25.57
CA ILE A 216 -2.94 3.97 26.10
C ILE A 216 -3.05 5.22 26.99
N GLU A 217 -1.97 5.57 27.68
CA GLU A 217 -1.81 6.75 28.50
C GLU A 217 -1.94 8.04 27.66
N ALA A 218 -1.34 8.10 26.47
CA ALA A 218 -1.46 9.24 25.58
C ALA A 218 -2.90 9.43 25.09
N ILE A 219 -3.60 8.34 24.77
CA ILE A 219 -5.02 8.39 24.38
C ILE A 219 -5.86 8.90 25.54
N LYS A 220 -5.71 8.28 26.73
CA LYS A 220 -6.46 8.67 27.92
C LYS A 220 -6.23 10.15 28.27
N LYS A 221 -4.98 10.60 28.27
CA LYS A 221 -4.61 11.99 28.53
C LYS A 221 -5.28 12.95 27.53
N ALA A 222 -5.16 12.70 26.22
CA ALA A 222 -5.72 13.57 25.20
C ALA A 222 -7.26 13.62 25.27
N VAL A 223 -7.92 12.49 25.54
CA VAL A 223 -9.37 12.45 25.73
C VAL A 223 -9.78 13.21 26.98
N CYS A 224 -9.09 13.01 28.10
CA CYS A 224 -9.33 13.76 29.34
C CYS A 224 -9.20 15.27 29.14
N GLU A 225 -8.16 15.73 28.44
CA GLU A 225 -7.93 17.15 28.14
C GLU A 225 -9.05 17.75 27.27
N VAL A 226 -9.47 17.06 26.21
CA VAL A 226 -10.54 17.56 25.31
C VAL A 226 -11.91 17.54 25.97
N HIS A 227 -12.17 16.59 26.86
CA HIS A 227 -13.45 16.46 27.54
C HIS A 227 -13.50 17.16 28.91
N GLY A 228 -12.38 17.67 29.42
CA GLY A 228 -12.30 18.30 30.74
C GLY A 228 -12.59 17.34 31.90
N VAL A 229 -12.21 16.07 31.76
CA VAL A 229 -12.48 15.00 32.76
C VAL A 229 -11.20 14.40 33.31
N THR A 230 -11.27 13.76 34.48
CA THR A 230 -10.15 13.01 35.06
C THR A 230 -10.15 11.56 34.57
N GLU A 231 -8.99 10.90 34.62
CA GLU A 231 -8.84 9.52 34.12
C GLU A 231 -9.77 8.51 34.82
N ASN A 232 -10.14 8.76 36.08
CA ASN A 232 -11.09 7.93 36.83
C ASN A 232 -12.45 7.80 36.12
N VAL A 233 -12.87 8.85 35.41
CA VAL A 233 -14.12 8.84 34.61
C VAL A 233 -14.03 7.83 33.46
N LEU A 234 -12.84 7.54 32.93
CA LEU A 234 -12.68 6.58 31.82
C LEU A 234 -12.87 5.12 32.26
N THR A 235 -12.82 4.84 33.56
CA THR A 235 -13.02 3.48 34.09
C THR A 235 -14.37 3.29 34.79
N SER A 236 -15.06 4.39 35.12
CA SER A 236 -16.36 4.35 35.77
C SER A 236 -17.50 4.01 34.79
N SER A 237 -18.50 3.30 35.29
CA SER A 237 -19.76 3.03 34.59
C SER A 237 -20.93 3.35 35.50
N VAL A 238 -21.84 4.20 35.01
CA VAL A 238 -23.13 4.46 35.64
C VAL A 238 -24.21 3.84 34.78
N ARG A 239 -25.11 3.07 35.39
CA ARG A 239 -26.19 2.38 34.66
C ARG A 239 -27.11 3.41 33.99
N GLY A 240 -27.40 3.21 32.70
CA GLY A 240 -28.31 4.08 31.94
C GLY A 240 -27.69 5.35 31.36
N ILE A 241 -26.42 5.65 31.67
CA ILE A 241 -25.73 6.85 31.17
C ILE A 241 -24.59 6.43 30.24
N THR A 242 -24.55 6.99 29.04
CA THR A 242 -23.47 6.76 28.09
C THR A 242 -22.24 7.59 28.48
N ASN A 243 -21.11 6.91 28.70
CA ASN A 243 -19.85 7.57 29.02
C ASN A 243 -19.07 7.84 27.73
N ASP A 244 -19.37 8.97 27.09
CA ASP A 244 -18.77 9.36 25.81
C ASP A 244 -17.23 9.44 25.85
N PRO A 245 -16.56 10.03 26.88
CA PRO A 245 -15.11 10.01 26.99
C PRO A 245 -14.52 8.59 27.04
N ARG A 246 -15.13 7.68 27.79
CA ARG A 246 -14.71 6.26 27.86
C ARG A 246 -14.89 5.56 26.53
N ASP A 247 -16.06 5.71 25.91
CA ASP A 247 -16.38 5.08 24.63
C ASP A 247 -15.43 5.58 23.51
N ILE A 248 -15.13 6.89 23.47
CA ILE A 248 -14.16 7.48 22.52
C ILE A 248 -12.74 6.95 22.80
N SER A 249 -12.34 6.84 24.06
CA SER A 249 -11.04 6.27 24.42
C SER A 249 -10.91 4.81 23.95
N ILE A 250 -11.93 3.99 24.18
CA ILE A 250 -12.04 2.61 23.69
C ILE A 250 -11.95 2.54 22.16
N TYR A 251 -12.67 3.42 21.46
CA TYR A 251 -12.66 3.51 20.01
C TYR A 251 -11.26 3.88 19.48
N LEU A 252 -10.59 4.87 20.07
CA LEU A 252 -9.25 5.29 19.70
C LEU A 252 -8.20 4.22 20.02
N SER A 253 -8.31 3.50 21.15
CA SER A 253 -7.46 2.34 21.45
C SER A 253 -7.57 1.25 20.39
N ARG A 254 -8.75 1.10 19.77
CA ARG A 254 -8.95 0.15 18.65
C ARG A 254 -8.41 0.69 17.32
N ILE A 255 -8.59 1.97 17.02
CA ILE A 255 -8.27 2.54 15.70
C ILE A 255 -6.80 2.94 15.59
N LEU A 256 -6.23 3.55 16.63
CA LEU A 256 -4.87 4.09 16.63
C LEU A 256 -3.83 3.05 17.08
N LYS A 257 -3.96 2.56 18.32
CA LYS A 257 -3.02 1.60 18.92
C LYS A 257 -3.31 0.19 18.45
N GLY A 258 -4.59 -0.12 18.37
CA GLY A 258 -5.01 -1.40 17.91
C GLY A 258 -4.91 -2.53 18.90
N ASP A 259 -5.46 -2.30 20.07
CA ASP A 259 -5.61 -3.34 21.05
C ASP A 259 -6.72 -4.33 20.64
N SER A 260 -6.61 -5.57 21.09
CA SER A 260 -7.67 -6.57 21.06
C SER A 260 -8.83 -6.15 21.97
N LEU A 261 -10.03 -6.71 21.78
CA LEU A 261 -11.15 -6.39 22.68
C LEU A 261 -10.82 -6.74 24.14
N LYS A 262 -10.02 -7.79 24.36
CA LYS A 262 -9.52 -8.21 25.67
C LYS A 262 -8.57 -7.17 26.27
N GLN A 263 -7.55 -6.75 25.53
CA GLN A 263 -6.58 -5.74 25.96
C GLN A 263 -7.26 -4.39 26.28
N ILE A 264 -8.22 -3.98 25.44
CA ILE A 264 -9.02 -2.78 25.72
C ILE A 264 -9.85 -2.98 27.00
N GLY A 265 -10.43 -4.17 27.20
CA GLY A 265 -11.15 -4.49 28.42
C GLY A 265 -10.29 -4.34 29.68
N GLU A 266 -9.06 -4.84 29.65
CA GLU A 266 -8.07 -4.69 30.73
C GLU A 266 -7.75 -3.21 31.01
N HIS A 267 -7.49 -2.41 29.97
CA HIS A 267 -7.16 -0.98 30.11
C HIS A 267 -8.28 -0.12 30.73
N PHE A 268 -9.53 -0.51 30.53
CA PHE A 268 -10.71 0.24 30.98
C PHE A 268 -11.52 -0.50 32.07
N LYS A 269 -10.97 -1.57 32.67
CA LYS A 269 -11.65 -2.39 33.71
C LYS A 269 -13.04 -2.88 33.27
N ILE A 270 -13.12 -3.45 32.06
CA ILE A 270 -14.33 -4.05 31.50
C ILE A 270 -14.14 -5.56 31.38
N GLU A 271 -14.95 -6.33 32.11
CA GLU A 271 -14.87 -7.80 32.11
C GLU A 271 -15.43 -8.44 30.84
N LYS A 272 -16.53 -7.88 30.29
CA LYS A 272 -17.21 -8.45 29.11
C LYS A 272 -16.75 -7.79 27.81
N TYR A 273 -16.11 -8.55 26.93
CA TYR A 273 -15.64 -8.06 25.61
C TYR A 273 -16.78 -7.49 24.74
N SER A 274 -18.03 -7.97 24.92
CA SER A 274 -19.21 -7.49 24.19
C SER A 274 -19.52 -6.01 24.49
N THR A 275 -19.21 -5.54 25.70
CA THR A 275 -19.33 -4.13 26.08
C THR A 275 -18.34 -3.26 25.31
N VAL A 276 -17.11 -3.73 25.12
CA VAL A 276 -16.07 -3.04 24.33
C VAL A 276 -16.48 -2.95 22.86
N ALA A 277 -16.96 -4.05 22.28
CA ALA A 277 -17.45 -4.08 20.90
C ALA A 277 -18.62 -3.10 20.68
N SER A 278 -19.55 -3.05 21.64
CA SER A 278 -20.71 -2.14 21.60
C SER A 278 -20.30 -0.67 21.67
N ALA A 279 -19.32 -0.33 22.52
CA ALA A 279 -18.76 1.02 22.61
C ALA A 279 -18.12 1.48 21.28
N ILE A 280 -17.31 0.61 20.66
CA ILE A 280 -16.71 0.87 19.35
C ILE A 280 -17.78 1.13 18.28
N ALA A 281 -18.83 0.30 18.24
CA ALA A 281 -19.91 0.43 17.27
C ALA A 281 -20.72 1.74 17.47
N ARG A 282 -20.97 2.14 18.72
CA ARG A 282 -21.65 3.41 19.05
C ARG A 282 -20.86 4.62 18.58
N VAL A 283 -19.57 4.70 18.92
CA VAL A 283 -18.71 5.83 18.51
C VAL A 283 -18.57 5.89 17.00
N LYS A 284 -18.40 4.74 16.34
CA LYS A 284 -18.35 4.68 14.88
C LYS A 284 -19.62 5.27 14.26
N ARG A 285 -20.80 4.87 14.74
CA ARG A 285 -22.08 5.42 14.27
C ARG A 285 -22.15 6.93 14.51
N LYS A 286 -21.75 7.41 15.70
CA LYS A 286 -21.72 8.85 16.02
C LYS A 286 -20.78 9.63 15.09
N VAL A 287 -19.62 9.09 14.73
CA VAL A 287 -18.70 9.72 13.77
C VAL A 287 -19.33 9.86 12.38
N ASP A 288 -20.09 8.85 11.94
CA ASP A 288 -20.74 8.86 10.64
C ASP A 288 -21.95 9.83 10.60
N THR A 289 -22.62 10.06 11.73
CA THR A 289 -23.87 10.84 11.80
C THR A 289 -23.73 12.23 12.41
N ASP A 290 -22.75 12.48 13.26
CA ASP A 290 -22.57 13.73 14.01
C ASP A 290 -21.21 14.36 13.72
N LYS A 291 -21.25 15.45 12.95
CA LYS A 291 -20.07 16.21 12.54
C LYS A 291 -19.29 16.78 13.73
N LYS A 292 -19.97 17.19 14.82
CA LYS A 292 -19.29 17.75 16.01
C LYS A 292 -18.49 16.67 16.74
N VAL A 293 -18.99 15.45 16.78
CA VAL A 293 -18.27 14.30 17.36
C VAL A 293 -17.07 13.93 16.49
N ALA A 294 -17.23 13.93 15.16
CA ALA A 294 -16.13 13.69 14.23
C ALA A 294 -15.01 14.72 14.37
N GLU A 295 -15.33 16.02 14.37
CA GLU A 295 -14.38 17.12 14.59
C GLU A 295 -13.67 17.02 15.94
N ARG A 296 -14.40 16.62 17.00
CA ARG A 296 -13.81 16.43 18.33
C ARG A 296 -12.80 15.27 18.36
N ILE A 297 -13.12 14.14 17.74
CA ILE A 297 -12.21 13.01 17.61
C ILE A 297 -10.99 13.39 16.77
N GLU A 298 -11.18 14.15 15.69
CA GLU A 298 -10.09 14.67 14.87
C GLU A 298 -9.16 15.59 15.69
N ASN A 299 -9.70 16.43 16.56
CA ASN A 299 -8.92 17.27 17.47
C ASN A 299 -8.11 16.44 18.47
N ILE A 300 -8.70 15.38 19.05
CA ILE A 300 -8.00 14.45 19.94
C ILE A 300 -6.84 13.76 19.20
N VAL A 301 -7.08 13.27 17.98
CA VAL A 301 -6.04 12.66 17.14
C VAL A 301 -4.94 13.66 16.82
N LYS A 302 -5.29 14.91 16.46
CA LYS A 302 -4.32 15.99 16.22
C LYS A 302 -3.51 16.33 17.48
N MET A 303 -4.08 16.25 18.68
CA MET A 303 -3.36 16.47 19.94
C MET A 303 -2.38 15.34 20.23
N ILE A 304 -2.79 14.08 20.02
CA ILE A 304 -1.91 12.91 20.12
C ILE A 304 -0.76 13.06 19.13
N ASP A 305 -1.05 13.40 17.87
CA ASP A 305 -0.03 13.62 16.82
C ASP A 305 0.88 14.81 17.17
N LYS A 306 0.36 15.92 17.69
CA LYS A 306 1.15 17.09 18.13
C LYS A 306 2.06 16.77 19.32
N SER A 307 1.59 15.97 20.29
CA SER A 307 2.44 15.48 21.37
C SER A 307 3.57 14.58 20.86
N GLN A 308 3.32 13.92 19.72
CA GLN A 308 4.31 13.15 18.97
C GLN A 308 5.17 14.01 18.02
N LYS A 309 4.92 15.32 17.84
CA LYS A 309 5.69 16.20 16.91
C LYS A 309 7.10 16.58 17.38
N LYS A 310 7.60 16.12 18.54
CA LYS A 310 9.06 15.99 18.75
C LYS A 310 9.65 14.79 17.99
N THR A 311 8.81 13.98 17.34
CA THR A 311 9.16 12.76 16.61
C THR A 311 8.13 12.48 15.49
N CYS A 312 8.08 13.41 14.52
CA CYS A 312 7.53 13.29 13.15
C CYS A 312 6.00 13.12 12.91
N PRO A 313 5.39 13.86 11.94
CA PRO A 313 3.94 13.93 11.72
C PRO A 313 3.42 13.08 10.53
N LEU A 314 2.14 12.64 10.62
CA LEU A 314 1.05 12.71 9.62
C LEU A 314 0.11 11.48 9.66
N PHE A 315 -1.15 11.71 10.05
CA PHE A 315 -2.33 10.88 9.79
C PHE A 315 -3.49 11.79 9.35
N LEU A 316 -4.33 11.30 8.43
CA LEU A 316 -5.80 11.42 8.38
C LEU A 316 -6.34 10.77 7.08
N ASP A 317 -6.99 9.62 7.21
CA ASP A 317 -8.36 9.37 6.72
C ASP A 317 -8.77 7.90 7.01
N SER A 318 -9.94 7.76 7.61
CA SER A 318 -10.47 6.57 8.27
C SER A 318 -11.64 6.01 7.48
N ARG A 319 -11.42 4.92 6.72
CA ARG A 319 -12.48 3.97 6.29
C ARG A 319 -11.89 2.61 5.85
N GLN A 320 -11.95 1.67 6.82
CA GLN A 320 -11.91 0.18 6.85
C GLN A 320 -11.43 -0.59 5.59
N TYR A 321 -10.42 -1.49 5.58
CA TYR A 321 -9.89 -2.59 6.44
C TYR A 321 -10.42 -4.01 6.12
N SER A 322 -9.67 -4.77 5.28
CA SER A 322 -9.13 -6.09 5.65
C SER A 322 -8.04 -6.64 4.67
N LEU A 323 -7.02 -7.28 5.27
CA LEU A 323 -6.03 -8.25 4.75
C LEU A 323 -4.77 -7.85 3.93
N THR A 324 -4.47 -6.59 3.58
CA THR A 324 -3.19 -6.22 2.88
C THR A 324 -2.03 -5.83 3.80
N ARG A 325 -1.96 -6.38 5.02
CA ARG A 325 -1.15 -5.77 6.08
C ARG A 325 0.26 -6.35 6.31
N LEU A 326 0.77 -7.21 5.43
CA LEU A 326 2.19 -7.59 5.41
C LEU A 326 3.04 -6.88 4.34
N TYR A 327 2.43 -6.13 3.41
CA TYR A 327 3.10 -5.73 2.16
C TYR A 327 3.35 -4.23 1.99
N CYS A 328 3.04 -3.40 2.99
CA CYS A 328 3.17 -1.94 2.90
C CYS A 328 3.88 -1.28 4.10
N ARG A 329 4.87 -1.92 4.71
CA ARG A 329 5.57 -1.36 5.88
C ARG A 329 7.10 -1.26 5.77
N ALA A 330 7.67 -1.26 4.57
CA ALA A 330 9.05 -0.79 4.35
C ALA A 330 9.03 0.67 3.86
N SER A 331 8.76 1.63 4.75
CA SER A 331 8.93 3.05 4.44
C SER A 331 9.04 3.85 5.74
N ARG A 332 10.29 4.05 6.20
CA ARG A 332 10.74 5.14 7.08
C ARG A 332 12.22 4.92 7.39
N LEU A 333 13.07 5.61 6.65
CA LEU A 333 14.48 6.01 6.85
C LEU A 333 15.07 6.03 5.44
N HIS A 334 15.11 7.20 4.78
CA HIS A 334 15.84 7.57 3.55
C HIS A 334 16.04 6.58 2.37
N ASN A 335 15.47 5.37 2.42
CA ASN A 335 15.58 4.33 1.42
C ASN A 335 14.22 4.17 0.77
N SER A 336 14.15 4.53 -0.50
CA SER A 336 12.98 4.41 -1.34
C SER A 336 12.92 2.99 -1.89
N TYR A 337 12.10 2.12 -1.32
CA TYR A 337 12.06 0.72 -1.75
C TYR A 337 11.26 0.52 -3.04
N TYR A 338 11.72 -0.44 -3.85
CA TYR A 338 11.01 -0.93 -5.02
C TYR A 338 10.01 -2.02 -4.64
N TYR A 339 8.85 -1.97 -5.28
CA TYR A 339 7.80 -2.96 -5.15
C TYR A 339 7.41 -3.44 -6.54
N ARG A 340 7.50 -4.75 -6.75
CA ARG A 340 6.83 -5.37 -7.89
C ARG A 340 5.35 -5.50 -7.57
N LEU A 341 4.62 -4.61 -8.21
CA LEU A 341 3.22 -4.68 -8.61
C LEU A 341 2.97 -6.00 -9.30
#